data_AF-A0A497H118-F1
#
_entry.id   AF-A0A497H118-F1
#
_cell.length_a   1.000
_cell.length_b   1.000
_cell.length_c   1.000
_cell.angle_alpha   90.00
_cell.angle_beta   90.00
_cell.angle_gamma   90.00
#
_symmetry.space_group_name_H-M   'P 1'
#
loop_
_entity.id
_entity.type
_entity.pdbx_description
1 polymer ?
#
loop_
_entity_poly.entity_id
_entity_poly.type
_entity_poly.pdbx_seq_one_letter_code
_entity_poly.pdbx_strand_id
1 'polypeptide(L)'
;MELKRELGLKEVVATVVTSVIGGGLFISTIQIQSKVNVGSAIILSYIIAAIPAFLMALCYAVLSSALPSSGGEYVFVSRIIDPFIGFISTWARWFAMIATIAAMAVGDIILINNFFDVLGMHAAVDFIAANIQIIAIVLVILFFLINYLGVKVYGRVQTAMFVLLMLGISLLIIFGIRNVSLSNLEYSFHFNMENIAMASSLIFFSYIGFAAIANAGDEVKEPEKTLPKGITVSMFAIALAYIFVALVTYGSMSPSFYDSYDFSSGSVPDLMANFLPAAIAVYVAFAGSIAIISDINPMMLATSRLAFAW
;
A
#
# COMPACT_ATOMS: atom_id res chain seq x y z
N MET A 1 -17.77 20.64 17.47
CA MET A 1 -18.24 19.29 17.86
C MET A 1 -17.01 18.50 18.25
N GLU A 2 -16.95 17.92 19.44
CA GLU A 2 -15.83 17.03 19.78
C GLU A 2 -15.94 15.74 18.97
N LEU A 3 -14.85 15.35 18.32
CA LEU A 3 -14.77 14.08 17.59
C LEU A 3 -14.76 12.91 18.57
N LYS A 4 -15.40 11.81 18.19
CA LYS A 4 -15.48 10.63 19.04
C LYS A 4 -14.22 9.78 18.86
N ARG A 5 -13.53 9.50 19.97
CA ARG A 5 -12.38 8.58 20.03
C ARG A 5 -12.82 7.12 19.87
N GLU A 6 -12.99 6.67 18.63
CA GLU A 6 -13.48 5.32 18.31
C GLU A 6 -12.42 4.38 17.73
N LEU A 7 -11.32 4.90 17.20
CA LEU A 7 -10.23 4.11 16.60
C LEU A 7 -9.27 3.61 17.68
N GLY A 8 -9.14 2.30 17.84
CA GLY A 8 -8.15 1.68 18.72
C GLY A 8 -6.88 1.26 17.97
N LEU A 9 -5.98 0.56 18.66
CA LEU A 9 -4.71 0.09 18.08
C LEU A 9 -4.91 -0.79 16.85
N LYS A 10 -5.93 -1.65 16.83
CA LYS A 10 -6.22 -2.51 15.68
C LYS A 10 -6.65 -1.72 14.45
N GLU A 11 -7.49 -0.69 14.61
CA GLU A 11 -7.87 0.18 13.50
C GLU A 11 -6.71 1.05 13.01
N VAL A 12 -5.83 1.49 13.92
CA VAL A 12 -4.62 2.25 13.57
C VAL A 12 -3.64 1.36 12.78
N VAL A 13 -3.34 0.16 13.27
CA VAL A 13 -2.48 -0.80 12.55
C VAL A 13 -3.09 -1.17 11.21
N ALA A 14 -4.40 -1.49 11.18
CA ALA A 14 -5.11 -1.77 9.95
C ALA A 14 -4.93 -0.62 8.96
N THR A 15 -5.22 0.62 9.38
CA THR A 15 -5.07 1.83 8.56
C THR A 15 -3.67 1.97 8.00
N VAL A 16 -2.63 1.89 8.84
CA VAL A 16 -1.23 2.09 8.40
C VAL A 16 -0.78 0.99 7.44
N VAL A 17 -1.12 -0.27 7.71
CA VAL A 17 -0.70 -1.38 6.84
C VAL A 17 -1.37 -1.26 5.48
N THR A 18 -2.67 -1.04 5.43
CA THR A 18 -3.43 -0.92 4.17
C THR A 18 -3.17 0.38 3.42
N SER A 19 -2.76 1.45 4.09
CA SER A 19 -2.40 2.70 3.39
C SER A 19 -1.01 2.66 2.79
N VAL A 20 -0.19 1.67 3.15
CA VAL A 20 1.17 1.51 2.63
C VAL A 20 1.24 0.34 1.65
N ILE A 21 0.65 -0.80 2.02
CA ILE A 21 0.58 -1.97 1.14
C ILE A 21 -0.50 -1.77 0.09
N GLY A 22 -0.09 -1.31 -1.08
CA GLY A 22 -0.94 -1.15 -2.25
C GLY A 22 -0.23 -1.59 -3.54
N GLY A 23 -0.38 -0.79 -4.59
CA GLY A 23 0.21 -1.06 -5.91
C GLY A 23 1.74 -1.13 -5.88
N GLY A 24 2.38 -0.49 -4.90
CA GLY A 24 3.83 -0.59 -4.69
C GLY A 24 4.31 -2.03 -4.47
N LEU A 25 3.55 -2.85 -3.74
CA LEU A 25 3.88 -4.26 -3.54
C LEU A 25 3.42 -5.13 -4.71
N PHE A 26 2.16 -5.00 -5.12
CA PHE A 26 1.58 -5.95 -6.08
C PHE A 26 1.90 -5.62 -7.54
N ILE A 27 2.22 -4.38 -7.88
CA ILE A 27 2.51 -3.95 -9.26
C ILE A 27 4.00 -3.62 -9.39
N SER A 28 4.51 -2.69 -8.57
CA SER A 28 5.88 -2.18 -8.74
C SER A 28 6.97 -3.22 -8.52
N THR A 29 6.75 -4.24 -7.67
CA THR A 29 7.69 -5.38 -7.50
C THR A 29 8.05 -6.05 -8.84
N ILE A 30 7.10 -6.11 -9.77
CA ILE A 30 7.29 -6.69 -11.10
C ILE A 30 7.72 -5.62 -12.10
N GLN A 31 6.97 -4.51 -12.18
CA GLN A 31 7.18 -3.53 -13.25
C GLN A 31 8.48 -2.76 -13.18
N ILE A 32 9.10 -2.65 -11.99
CA ILE A 32 10.40 -1.98 -11.86
C ILE A 32 11.49 -2.70 -12.65
N GLN A 33 11.39 -4.03 -12.81
CA GLN A 33 12.34 -4.80 -13.61
C GLN A 33 12.43 -4.34 -15.07
N SER A 34 11.31 -3.86 -15.64
CA SER A 34 11.29 -3.31 -17.01
C SER A 34 12.00 -1.96 -17.15
N LYS A 35 12.18 -1.22 -16.03
CA LYS A 35 12.82 0.10 -15.98
C LYS A 35 14.27 0.03 -15.52
N VAL A 36 14.54 -0.88 -14.59
CA VAL A 36 15.83 -1.07 -13.94
C VAL A 36 16.04 -2.57 -13.81
N ASN A 37 17.04 -3.11 -14.50
CA ASN A 37 17.36 -4.54 -14.43
C ASN A 37 17.99 -4.89 -13.07
N VAL A 38 17.14 -5.16 -12.08
CA VAL A 38 17.49 -5.40 -10.67
C VAL A 38 17.32 -6.87 -10.27
N GLY A 39 16.40 -7.58 -10.93
CA GLY A 39 16.09 -8.99 -10.68
C GLY A 39 15.83 -9.28 -9.20
N SER A 40 16.31 -10.41 -8.71
CA SER A 40 16.15 -10.80 -7.30
C SER A 40 16.86 -9.87 -6.30
N ALA A 41 17.80 -9.01 -6.77
CA ALA A 41 18.41 -7.99 -5.92
C ALA A 41 17.43 -6.89 -5.48
N ILE A 42 16.20 -6.87 -6.00
CA ILE A 42 15.10 -6.00 -5.55
C ILE A 42 14.83 -6.13 -4.05
N ILE A 43 15.15 -7.28 -3.44
CA ILE A 43 15.07 -7.48 -1.99
C ILE A 43 15.96 -6.47 -1.26
N LEU A 44 17.19 -6.23 -1.76
CA LEU A 44 18.09 -5.23 -1.21
C LEU A 44 17.53 -3.82 -1.41
N SER A 45 16.87 -3.57 -2.55
CA SER A 45 16.21 -2.29 -2.79
C SER A 45 15.07 -2.02 -1.81
N TYR A 46 14.26 -3.03 -1.46
CA TYR A 46 13.25 -2.92 -0.42
C TYR A 46 13.83 -2.63 0.96
N ILE A 47 14.96 -3.26 1.31
CA ILE A 47 15.67 -3.02 2.59
C ILE A 47 16.22 -1.59 2.64
N ILE A 48 16.88 -1.14 1.57
CA ILE A 48 17.46 0.22 1.50
C ILE A 48 16.34 1.27 1.55
N ALA A 49 15.24 1.06 0.82
CA ALA A 49 14.09 1.96 0.82
C ALA A 49 13.37 2.01 2.18
N ALA A 50 13.37 0.91 2.95
CA ALA A 50 12.77 0.85 4.27
C ALA A 50 13.48 1.77 5.29
N ILE A 51 14.79 2.01 5.15
CA ILE A 51 15.58 2.80 6.11
C ILE A 51 15.05 4.24 6.23
N PRO A 52 15.02 5.06 5.16
CA PRO A 52 14.48 6.42 5.27
C PRO A 52 12.97 6.41 5.60
N ALA A 53 12.21 5.43 5.10
CA ALA A 53 10.79 5.31 5.42
C ALA A 53 10.54 5.09 6.92
N PHE A 54 11.34 4.22 7.54
CA PHE A 54 11.25 3.93 8.96
C PHE A 54 11.65 5.14 9.82
N LEU A 55 12.72 5.85 9.43
CA LEU A 55 13.12 7.09 10.11
C LEU A 55 12.02 8.16 10.05
N MET A 56 11.40 8.37 8.89
CA MET A 56 10.25 9.27 8.77
C MET A 56 9.07 8.80 9.62
N ALA A 57 8.76 7.50 9.61
CA ALA A 57 7.67 6.95 10.41
C ALA A 57 7.90 7.14 11.92
N LEU A 58 9.14 7.04 12.40
CA LEU A 58 9.49 7.37 13.78
C LEU A 58 9.29 8.84 14.10
N CYS A 59 9.68 9.75 13.21
CA CYS A 59 9.38 11.18 13.37
C CYS A 59 7.87 11.41 13.48
N TYR A 60 7.08 10.79 12.61
CA TYR A 60 5.62 10.86 12.67
C TYR A 60 5.04 10.24 13.94
N ALA A 61 5.60 9.13 14.42
CA ALA A 61 5.20 8.49 15.67
C ALA A 61 5.41 9.44 16.86
N VAL A 62 6.59 10.08 16.96
CA VAL A 62 6.90 11.05 18.02
C VAL A 62 6.00 12.28 17.93
N LEU A 63 5.83 12.85 16.73
CA LEU A 63 4.99 14.03 16.53
C LEU A 63 3.52 13.75 16.83
N SER A 64 3.00 12.60 16.37
CA SER A 64 1.63 12.16 16.65
C SER A 64 1.39 11.90 18.13
N SER A 65 2.44 11.51 18.87
CA SER A 65 2.38 11.35 20.32
C SER A 65 2.37 12.70 21.05
N ALA A 66 3.18 13.65 20.59
CA ALA A 66 3.35 14.95 21.23
C ALA A 66 2.22 15.94 20.91
N LEU A 67 1.65 15.85 19.70
CA LEU A 67 0.64 16.76 19.16
C LEU A 67 -0.54 15.99 18.55
N PRO A 68 -1.23 15.11 19.30
CA PRO A 68 -2.33 14.32 18.77
C PRO A 68 -3.52 15.23 18.43
N SER A 69 -3.76 15.48 17.15
CA SER A 69 -4.84 16.34 16.70
C SER A 69 -5.32 15.95 15.30
N SER A 70 -6.57 16.27 14.98
CA SER A 70 -7.11 16.14 13.64
C SER A 70 -6.44 17.12 12.68
N GLY A 71 -6.09 16.64 11.49
CA GLY A 71 -5.24 17.39 10.55
C GLY A 71 -3.77 17.43 10.97
N GLY A 72 -3.32 16.47 11.78
CA GLY A 72 -2.01 16.40 12.44
C GLY A 72 -0.82 16.92 11.64
N GLU A 73 -0.72 16.65 10.34
CA GLU A 73 0.38 17.17 9.51
C GLU A 73 0.45 18.70 9.49
N TYR A 74 -0.68 19.40 9.41
CA TYR A 74 -0.74 20.86 9.50
C TYR A 74 -0.31 21.31 10.90
N VAL A 75 -0.80 20.64 11.94
CA VAL A 75 -0.47 20.95 13.34
C VAL A 75 1.02 20.77 13.63
N PHE A 76 1.65 19.73 13.07
CA PHE A 76 3.09 19.48 13.25
C PHE A 76 3.92 20.62 12.67
N VAL A 77 3.65 21.00 11.42
CA VAL A 77 4.44 22.03 10.73
C VAL A 77 4.14 23.42 11.28
N SER A 78 2.85 23.75 11.51
CA SER A 78 2.44 25.06 11.99
C SER A 78 2.94 25.39 13.39
N ARG A 79 3.04 24.38 14.28
CA ARG A 79 3.54 24.58 15.65
C ARG A 79 5.06 24.55 15.77
N ILE A 80 5.75 23.84 14.90
CA ILE A 80 7.22 23.69 14.97
C ILE A 80 7.93 24.76 14.15
N ILE A 81 7.40 25.09 12.97
CA ILE A 81 8.04 25.99 12.02
C ILE A 81 7.28 27.31 11.97
N ASP A 82 6.14 27.33 11.30
CA ASP A 82 5.32 28.54 11.10
C ASP A 82 3.94 28.17 10.51
N PRO A 83 2.85 28.84 10.93
CA PRO A 83 1.50 28.57 10.41
C PRO A 83 1.33 28.72 8.90
N PHE A 84 2.00 29.67 8.26
CA PHE A 84 1.91 29.90 6.81
C PHE A 84 2.65 28.81 6.02
N ILE A 85 3.81 28.35 6.52
CA ILE A 85 4.51 27.20 5.93
C ILE A 85 3.68 25.92 6.11
N GLY A 86 3.04 25.76 7.28
CA GLY A 86 2.08 24.68 7.53
C GLY A 86 0.95 24.69 6.51
N PHE A 87 0.34 25.85 6.27
CA PHE A 87 -0.71 26.01 5.26
C PHE A 87 -0.22 25.64 3.86
N ILE A 88 0.86 26.23 3.35
CA ILE A 88 1.34 25.95 1.98
C ILE A 88 1.66 24.47 1.78
N SER A 89 2.38 23.85 2.71
CA SER A 89 2.81 22.45 2.59
C SER A 89 1.64 21.48 2.58
N THR A 90 0.67 21.69 3.46
CA THR A 90 -0.48 20.80 3.59
C THR A 90 -1.56 21.09 2.55
N TRP A 91 -1.68 22.33 2.07
CA TRP A 91 -2.57 22.68 0.96
C TRP A 91 -2.10 22.06 -0.36
N ALA A 92 -0.80 22.11 -0.65
CA ALA A 92 -0.22 21.40 -1.79
C ALA A 92 -0.43 19.88 -1.69
N ARG A 93 -0.26 19.32 -0.48
CA ARG A 93 -0.51 17.90 -0.20
C ARG A 93 -1.97 17.51 -0.40
N TRP A 94 -2.91 18.38 -0.08
CA TRP A 94 -4.34 18.13 -0.25
C TRP A 94 -4.72 17.95 -1.73
N PHE A 95 -4.21 18.80 -2.63
CA PHE A 95 -4.35 18.58 -4.08
C PHE A 95 -3.72 17.28 -4.53
N ALA A 96 -2.53 16.96 -4.02
CA ALA A 96 -1.86 15.71 -4.35
C ALA A 96 -2.70 14.49 -3.93
N MET A 97 -3.31 14.49 -2.74
CA MET A 97 -4.14 13.38 -2.28
C MET A 97 -5.39 13.18 -3.14
N ILE A 98 -6.05 14.25 -3.60
CA ILE A 98 -7.21 14.14 -4.51
C ILE A 98 -6.81 13.45 -5.80
N ALA A 99 -5.67 13.86 -6.39
CA ALA A 99 -5.14 13.23 -7.59
C ALA A 99 -4.76 11.76 -7.33
N THR A 100 -4.17 11.46 -6.17
CA THR A 100 -3.79 10.09 -5.80
C THR A 100 -4.99 9.18 -5.60
N ILE A 101 -6.09 9.64 -4.98
CA ILE A 101 -7.33 8.87 -4.85
C ILE A 101 -7.87 8.47 -6.23
N ALA A 102 -7.90 9.41 -7.18
CA ALA A 102 -8.32 9.11 -8.55
C ALA A 102 -7.36 8.14 -9.26
N ALA A 103 -6.05 8.34 -9.11
CA ALA A 103 -5.03 7.47 -9.68
C ALA A 103 -5.11 6.04 -9.12
N MET A 104 -5.39 5.88 -7.82
CA MET A 104 -5.57 4.58 -7.17
C MET A 104 -6.82 3.87 -7.66
N ALA A 105 -7.95 4.58 -7.77
CA ALA A 105 -9.19 4.00 -8.27
C ALA A 105 -9.06 3.49 -9.71
N VAL A 106 -8.30 4.20 -10.57
CA VAL A 106 -7.99 3.74 -11.93
C VAL A 106 -6.92 2.65 -11.93
N GLY A 107 -5.88 2.79 -11.10
CA GLY A 107 -4.78 1.83 -11.02
C GLY A 107 -5.21 0.45 -10.52
N ASP A 108 -6.21 0.39 -9.63
CA ASP A 108 -6.74 -0.88 -9.14
C ASP A 108 -7.42 -1.71 -10.22
N ILE A 109 -7.86 -1.10 -11.32
CA ILE A 109 -8.47 -1.82 -12.43
C ILE A 109 -7.53 -2.89 -12.99
N ILE A 110 -6.21 -2.70 -12.92
CA ILE A 110 -5.21 -3.72 -13.29
C ILE A 110 -5.40 -4.99 -12.45
N LEU A 111 -5.54 -4.84 -11.13
CA LEU A 111 -5.65 -5.98 -10.21
C LEU A 111 -7.07 -6.57 -10.19
N ILE A 112 -8.11 -5.75 -10.39
CA ILE A 112 -9.48 -6.24 -10.60
C ILE A 112 -9.54 -7.09 -11.88
N ASN A 113 -8.96 -6.61 -12.99
CA ASN A 113 -8.88 -7.39 -14.23
C ASN A 113 -8.13 -8.69 -14.03
N ASN A 114 -6.98 -8.65 -13.34
CA ASN A 114 -6.23 -9.85 -13.04
C ASN A 114 -7.06 -10.87 -12.25
N PHE A 115 -7.83 -10.44 -11.25
CA PHE A 115 -8.72 -11.32 -10.50
C PHE A 115 -9.76 -12.03 -11.40
N PHE A 116 -10.41 -11.30 -12.31
CA PHE A 116 -11.38 -11.90 -13.23
C PHE A 116 -10.72 -12.76 -14.31
N ASP A 117 -9.52 -12.41 -14.74
CA ASP A 117 -8.77 -13.20 -15.72
C ASP A 117 -8.30 -14.53 -15.13
N VAL A 118 -7.79 -14.55 -13.89
CA VAL A 118 -7.42 -15.78 -13.17
C VAL A 118 -8.65 -16.67 -12.91
N LEU A 119 -9.85 -16.09 -12.81
CA LEU A 119 -11.12 -16.83 -12.76
C LEU A 119 -11.59 -17.36 -14.12
N GLY A 120 -10.93 -17.00 -15.23
CA GLY A 120 -11.35 -17.32 -16.59
C GLY A 120 -12.60 -16.55 -17.05
N MET A 121 -12.92 -15.43 -16.41
CA MET A 121 -14.10 -14.61 -16.70
C MET A 121 -13.78 -13.50 -17.71
N HIS A 122 -13.36 -13.87 -18.92
CA HIS A 122 -12.92 -12.90 -19.94
C HIS A 122 -13.97 -11.84 -20.32
N ALA A 123 -15.26 -12.20 -20.31
CA ALA A 123 -16.33 -11.22 -20.55
C ALA A 123 -16.39 -10.12 -19.47
N ALA A 124 -16.02 -10.43 -18.23
CA ALA A 124 -15.92 -9.43 -17.17
C ALA A 124 -14.69 -8.53 -17.38
N VAL A 125 -13.56 -9.11 -17.80
CA VAL A 125 -12.33 -8.37 -18.15
C VAL A 125 -12.61 -7.35 -19.26
N ASP A 126 -13.25 -7.79 -20.36
CA ASP A 126 -13.62 -6.91 -21.48
C ASP A 126 -14.56 -5.78 -21.02
N PHE A 127 -15.56 -6.11 -20.19
CA PHE A 127 -16.47 -5.13 -19.62
C PHE A 127 -15.74 -4.09 -18.77
N ILE A 128 -14.82 -4.52 -17.91
CA ILE A 128 -14.06 -3.62 -17.03
C ILE A 128 -13.13 -2.73 -17.85
N ALA A 129 -12.42 -3.30 -18.83
CA ALA A 129 -11.55 -2.55 -19.74
C ALA A 129 -12.31 -1.49 -20.54
N ALA A 130 -13.57 -1.75 -20.92
CA ALA A 130 -14.42 -0.79 -21.61
C ALA A 130 -14.99 0.30 -20.68
N ASN A 131 -15.02 0.08 -19.36
CA ASN A 131 -15.74 0.94 -18.39
C ASN A 131 -14.86 1.44 -17.23
N ILE A 132 -13.54 1.56 -17.44
CA ILE A 132 -12.53 1.96 -16.44
C ILE A 132 -12.97 3.19 -15.63
N GLN A 133 -13.36 4.28 -16.31
CA GLN A 133 -13.70 5.53 -15.60
C GLN A 133 -14.95 5.39 -14.72
N ILE A 134 -15.97 4.67 -15.20
CA ILE A 134 -17.23 4.49 -14.45
C ILE A 134 -16.96 3.66 -13.19
N ILE A 135 -16.19 2.58 -13.31
CA ILE A 135 -15.85 1.70 -12.18
C ILE A 135 -15.02 2.47 -11.15
N ALA A 136 -14.03 3.25 -11.59
CA ALA A 136 -13.22 4.08 -10.70
C ALA A 136 -14.09 5.12 -9.94
N ILE A 137 -15.03 5.78 -10.62
CA ILE A 137 -15.97 6.72 -9.98
C ILE A 137 -16.84 6.01 -8.94
N VAL A 138 -17.36 4.82 -9.26
CA VAL A 138 -18.16 4.03 -8.32
C VAL A 138 -17.35 3.64 -7.07
N LEU A 139 -16.09 3.24 -7.23
CA LEU A 139 -15.19 2.93 -6.11
C LEU A 139 -14.98 4.16 -5.22
N VAL A 140 -14.69 5.33 -5.81
CA VAL A 140 -14.52 6.59 -5.06
C VAL A 140 -15.81 6.93 -4.30
N ILE A 141 -16.99 6.84 -4.94
CA ILE A 141 -18.28 7.11 -4.28
C ILE A 141 -18.52 6.14 -3.12
N LEU A 142 -18.18 4.85 -3.28
CA LEU A 142 -18.32 3.85 -2.23
C LEU A 142 -17.51 4.22 -0.99
N PHE A 143 -16.23 4.58 -1.14
CA PHE A 143 -15.39 5.00 -0.01
C PHE A 143 -15.78 6.34 0.58
N PHE A 144 -16.28 7.25 -0.25
CA PHE A 144 -16.89 8.48 0.25
C PHE A 144 -18.06 8.18 1.18
N LEU A 145 -18.97 7.29 0.79
CA LEU A 145 -20.12 6.89 1.62
C LEU A 145 -19.67 6.23 2.93
N ILE A 146 -18.64 5.38 2.89
CA ILE A 146 -18.08 4.73 4.09
C ILE A 146 -17.54 5.78 5.07
N ASN A 147 -16.80 6.78 4.59
CA ASN A 147 -16.31 7.89 5.41
C ASN A 147 -17.44 8.79 5.91
N TYR A 148 -18.46 9.02 5.09
CA TYR A 148 -19.64 9.81 5.44
C TYR A 148 -20.46 9.19 6.59
N LEU A 149 -20.54 7.85 6.64
CA LEU A 149 -21.22 7.12 7.72
C LEU A 149 -20.47 7.17 9.08
N GLY A 150 -19.26 7.72 9.09
CA GLY A 150 -18.51 8.04 10.30
C GLY A 150 -17.37 7.07 10.62
N VAL A 151 -16.51 7.51 11.55
CA VAL A 151 -15.21 6.89 11.82
C VAL A 151 -15.29 5.45 12.36
N LYS A 152 -16.39 5.08 13.02
CA LYS A 152 -16.64 3.69 13.45
C LYS A 152 -16.82 2.73 12.29
N VAL A 153 -17.56 3.15 11.27
CA VAL A 153 -17.82 2.34 10.07
C VAL A 153 -16.52 2.24 9.28
N TYR A 154 -15.83 3.37 9.08
CA TYR A 154 -14.48 3.42 8.54
C TYR A 154 -13.57 2.38 9.22
N GLY A 155 -13.44 2.41 10.55
CA GLY A 155 -12.51 1.52 11.27
C GLY A 155 -12.84 0.03 11.11
N ARG A 156 -14.13 -0.33 11.05
CA ARG A 156 -14.56 -1.71 10.80
C ARG A 156 -14.22 -2.17 9.38
N VAL A 157 -14.53 -1.36 8.37
CA VAL A 157 -14.21 -1.66 6.98
C VAL A 157 -12.69 -1.78 6.82
N GLN A 158 -11.93 -0.84 7.38
CA GLN A 158 -10.47 -0.86 7.32
C GLN A 158 -9.89 -2.13 7.93
N THR A 159 -10.40 -2.53 9.10
CA THR A 159 -9.95 -3.76 9.77
C THR A 159 -10.30 -5.00 8.94
N ALA A 160 -11.48 -5.03 8.31
CA ALA A 160 -11.86 -6.15 7.43
C ALA A 160 -10.94 -6.24 6.21
N MET A 161 -10.69 -5.13 5.51
CA MET A 161 -9.78 -5.08 4.36
C MET A 161 -8.36 -5.48 4.77
N PHE A 162 -7.86 -5.02 5.92
CA PHE A 162 -6.59 -5.44 6.48
C PHE A 162 -6.51 -6.96 6.67
N VAL A 163 -7.52 -7.59 7.27
CA VAL A 163 -7.53 -9.05 7.46
C VAL A 163 -7.52 -9.79 6.13
N LEU A 164 -8.34 -9.34 5.16
CA LEU A 164 -8.41 -9.96 3.84
C LEU A 164 -7.07 -9.86 3.09
N LEU A 165 -6.44 -8.68 3.12
CA LEU A 165 -5.14 -8.41 2.53
C LEU A 165 -4.04 -9.25 3.17
N MET A 166 -3.94 -9.23 4.51
CA MET A 166 -2.91 -9.98 5.23
C MET A 166 -3.06 -11.49 5.05
N LEU A 167 -4.30 -11.99 4.94
CA LEU A 167 -4.55 -13.38 4.60
C LEU A 167 -4.01 -13.69 3.20
N GLY A 168 -4.22 -12.82 2.22
CA GLY A 168 -3.73 -13.01 0.84
C GLY A 168 -2.22 -13.03 0.75
N ILE A 169 -1.55 -12.09 1.42
CA ILE A 169 -0.08 -12.05 1.52
C ILE A 169 0.44 -13.32 2.20
N SER A 170 -0.20 -13.74 3.29
CA SER A 170 0.19 -14.96 4.01
C SER A 170 0.04 -16.21 3.15
N LEU A 171 -1.07 -16.34 2.41
CA LEU A 171 -1.29 -17.45 1.49
C LEU A 171 -0.29 -17.45 0.34
N LEU A 172 -0.01 -16.30 -0.26
CA LEU A 172 1.03 -16.15 -1.27
C LEU A 172 2.37 -16.66 -0.74
N ILE A 173 2.79 -16.22 0.46
CA ILE A 173 4.08 -16.61 1.03
C ILE A 173 4.10 -18.11 1.36
N ILE A 174 3.10 -18.63 2.07
CA ILE A 174 3.06 -20.03 2.54
C ILE A 174 3.03 -21.04 1.38
N PHE A 175 2.28 -20.74 0.32
CA PHE A 175 2.19 -21.64 -0.83
C PHE A 175 3.30 -21.38 -1.85
N GLY A 176 3.68 -20.12 -2.06
CA GLY A 176 4.71 -19.73 -3.02
C GLY A 176 6.12 -20.14 -2.59
N ILE A 177 6.42 -20.17 -1.28
CA ILE A 177 7.76 -20.57 -0.79
C ILE A 177 8.17 -21.97 -1.23
N ARG A 178 7.21 -22.86 -1.54
CA ARG A 178 7.47 -24.22 -2.06
C ARG A 178 8.06 -24.23 -3.46
N ASN A 179 7.85 -23.16 -4.22
CA ASN A 179 8.37 -22.98 -5.58
C ASN A 179 9.68 -22.20 -5.60
N VAL A 180 10.11 -21.67 -4.45
CA VAL A 180 11.36 -20.91 -4.34
C VAL A 180 12.55 -21.85 -4.49
N SER A 181 13.42 -21.56 -5.46
CA SER A 181 14.70 -22.23 -5.60
C SER A 181 15.86 -21.22 -5.55
N LEU A 182 16.98 -21.64 -4.96
CA LEU A 182 18.17 -20.79 -4.90
C LEU A 182 18.72 -20.50 -6.30
N SER A 183 18.64 -21.47 -7.21
CA SER A 183 19.06 -21.30 -8.61
C SER A 183 18.27 -20.21 -9.35
N ASN A 184 16.97 -20.08 -9.08
CA ASN A 184 16.14 -19.01 -9.66
C ASN A 184 16.55 -17.63 -9.14
N LEU A 185 16.82 -17.54 -7.84
CA LEU A 185 17.29 -16.30 -7.22
C LEU A 185 18.66 -15.91 -7.79
N GLU A 186 19.61 -16.85 -7.87
CA GLU A 186 20.96 -16.63 -8.41
C GLU A 186 20.92 -16.21 -9.88
N TYR A 187 20.03 -16.79 -10.70
CA TYR A 187 19.91 -16.46 -12.12
C TYR A 187 19.63 -14.97 -12.36
N SER A 188 18.67 -14.42 -11.61
CA SER A 188 18.28 -13.01 -11.71
C SER A 188 19.06 -12.09 -10.77
N PHE A 189 19.98 -12.62 -9.96
CA PHE A 189 20.73 -11.81 -9.01
C PHE A 189 21.89 -11.09 -9.69
N HIS A 190 21.79 -9.76 -9.77
CA HIS A 190 22.87 -8.91 -10.24
C HIS A 190 23.21 -7.88 -9.19
N PHE A 191 24.34 -8.07 -8.50
CA PHE A 191 24.83 -7.07 -7.56
C PHE A 191 25.37 -5.86 -8.31
N ASN A 192 24.51 -4.89 -8.56
CA ASN A 192 24.85 -3.61 -9.15
C ASN A 192 24.26 -2.50 -8.26
N MET A 193 25.13 -1.73 -7.61
CA MET A 193 24.71 -0.72 -6.64
C MET A 193 23.91 0.42 -7.28
N GLU A 194 24.19 0.77 -8.54
CA GLU A 194 23.43 1.78 -9.29
C GLU A 194 21.99 1.31 -9.53
N ASN A 195 21.81 0.10 -10.06
CA ASN A 195 20.48 -0.47 -10.28
C ASN A 195 19.73 -0.67 -8.95
N ILE A 196 20.41 -1.16 -7.91
CA ILE A 196 19.80 -1.33 -6.59
C ILE A 196 19.34 0.02 -6.03
N ALA A 197 20.16 1.08 -6.14
CA ALA A 197 19.81 2.41 -5.67
C ALA A 197 18.68 3.06 -6.48
N MET A 198 18.69 2.91 -7.81
CA MET A 198 17.60 3.35 -8.68
C MET A 198 16.29 2.62 -8.38
N ALA A 199 16.33 1.30 -8.22
CA ALA A 199 15.15 0.53 -7.83
C ALA A 199 14.68 0.93 -6.42
N SER A 200 15.59 1.21 -5.48
CA SER A 200 15.24 1.67 -4.12
C SER A 200 14.48 2.99 -4.15
N SER A 201 14.91 3.95 -4.99
CA SER A 201 14.24 5.26 -5.08
C SER A 201 12.83 5.14 -5.68
N LEU A 202 12.63 4.25 -6.66
CA LEU A 202 11.32 3.95 -7.23
C LEU A 202 10.42 3.20 -6.22
N ILE A 203 10.97 2.23 -5.50
CA ILE A 203 10.26 1.43 -4.51
C ILE A 203 9.90 2.23 -3.26
N PHE A 204 10.67 3.26 -2.91
CA PHE A 204 10.40 4.09 -1.74
C PHE A 204 8.96 4.63 -1.69
N PHE A 205 8.37 4.90 -2.85
CA PHE A 205 6.95 5.25 -2.96
C PHE A 205 6.01 4.21 -2.32
N SER A 206 6.36 2.92 -2.39
CA SER A 206 5.62 1.81 -1.78
C SER A 206 5.61 1.83 -0.25
N TYR A 207 6.44 2.65 0.39
CA TYR A 207 6.43 2.84 1.84
C TYR A 207 5.67 4.10 2.29
N ILE A 208 5.17 4.90 1.34
CA ILE A 208 4.37 6.09 1.66
C ILE A 208 2.96 5.64 2.04
N GLY A 209 2.40 6.27 3.09
CA GLY A 209 1.02 5.99 3.53
C GLY A 209 0.82 6.00 5.03
N PHE A 210 1.88 5.74 5.80
CA PHE A 210 1.82 5.67 7.27
C PHE A 210 1.35 6.97 7.94
N ALA A 211 1.53 8.11 7.27
CA ALA A 211 1.16 9.41 7.78
C ALA A 211 -0.36 9.68 7.77
N ALA A 212 -1.14 8.92 7.00
CA ALA A 212 -2.58 9.13 6.86
C ALA A 212 -3.31 9.08 8.22
N ILE A 213 -2.94 8.14 9.09
CA ILE A 213 -3.55 7.98 10.41
C ILE A 213 -3.22 9.13 11.37
N ALA A 214 -2.10 9.83 11.16
CA ALA A 214 -1.71 10.98 11.99
C ALA A 214 -2.70 12.14 11.85
N ASN A 215 -3.41 12.22 10.72
CA ASN A 215 -4.45 13.22 10.50
C ASN A 215 -5.75 12.95 11.27
N ALA A 216 -5.92 11.79 11.92
CA ALA A 216 -7.11 11.42 12.68
C ALA A 216 -6.87 11.38 14.20
N GLY A 217 -5.94 12.21 14.71
CA GLY A 217 -5.50 12.17 16.10
C GLY A 217 -6.63 12.23 17.15
N ASP A 218 -7.65 13.07 16.94
CA ASP A 218 -8.76 13.21 17.91
C ASP A 218 -9.78 12.07 17.87
N GLU A 219 -9.72 11.21 16.86
CA GLU A 219 -10.61 10.03 16.73
C GLU A 219 -9.93 8.74 17.22
N VAL A 220 -8.65 8.81 17.58
CA VAL A 220 -7.89 7.69 18.13
C VAL A 220 -7.99 7.66 19.65
N LYS A 221 -8.15 6.45 20.21
CA LYS A 221 -8.15 6.18 21.65
C LYS A 221 -6.73 6.20 22.18
N GLU A 222 -6.49 6.95 23.27
CA GLU A 222 -5.15 7.16 23.84
C GLU A 222 -4.11 7.46 22.74
N PRO A 223 -4.32 8.53 21.93
CA PRO A 223 -3.54 8.76 20.71
C PRO A 223 -2.05 8.90 21.00
N GLU A 224 -1.68 9.38 22.19
CA GLU A 224 -0.31 9.53 22.66
C GLU A 224 0.46 8.21 22.72
N LYS A 225 -0.24 7.07 22.87
CA LYS A 225 0.35 5.72 22.91
C LYS A 225 0.01 4.90 21.67
N THR A 226 -1.21 5.05 21.17
CA THR A 226 -1.75 4.20 20.11
C THR A 226 -1.16 4.55 18.75
N LEU A 227 -1.01 5.84 18.43
CA LEU A 227 -0.41 6.29 17.17
C LEU A 227 1.06 5.86 17.04
N PRO A 228 1.96 6.18 18.01
CA PRO A 228 3.37 5.79 17.86
C PRO A 228 3.56 4.27 17.79
N LYS A 229 2.83 3.51 18.62
CA LYS A 229 2.88 2.04 18.59
C LYS A 229 2.36 1.49 17.27
N GLY A 230 1.21 1.98 16.81
CA GLY A 230 0.58 1.50 15.57
C GLY A 230 1.44 1.79 14.34
N ILE A 231 1.98 3.01 14.21
CA ILE A 231 2.87 3.39 13.11
C ILE A 231 4.12 2.49 13.12
N THR A 232 4.81 2.40 14.26
CA THR A 232 6.09 1.67 14.35
C THR A 232 5.94 0.18 14.06
N VAL A 233 4.97 -0.49 14.70
CA VAL A 233 4.73 -1.93 14.50
C VAL A 233 4.35 -2.23 13.05
N SER A 234 3.51 -1.38 12.46
CA SER A 234 3.07 -1.57 11.08
C SER A 234 4.23 -1.47 10.10
N MET A 235 5.15 -0.51 10.27
CA MET A 235 6.31 -0.36 9.39
C MET A 235 7.22 -1.59 9.39
N PHE A 236 7.44 -2.22 10.55
CA PHE A 236 8.18 -3.48 10.61
C PHE A 236 7.45 -4.61 9.88
N ALA A 237 6.13 -4.73 10.08
CA ALA A 237 5.32 -5.74 9.42
C ALA A 237 5.32 -5.57 7.89
N ILE A 238 5.21 -4.33 7.40
CA ILE A 238 5.26 -3.97 5.98
C ILE A 238 6.61 -4.35 5.37
N ALA A 239 7.72 -3.94 6.00
CA ALA A 239 9.06 -4.24 5.49
C ALA A 239 9.31 -5.75 5.36
N LEU A 240 8.87 -6.53 6.36
CA LEU A 240 8.94 -7.99 6.30
C LEU A 240 8.07 -8.55 5.16
N ALA A 241 6.83 -8.10 5.04
CA ALA A 241 5.93 -8.53 3.96
C ALA A 241 6.54 -8.26 2.58
N TYR A 242 7.13 -7.08 2.36
CA TYR A 242 7.74 -6.70 1.10
C TYR A 242 8.93 -7.60 0.75
N ILE A 243 9.82 -7.86 1.73
CA ILE A 243 10.97 -8.75 1.55
C ILE A 243 10.52 -10.17 1.21
N PHE A 244 9.56 -10.73 1.95
CA PHE A 244 9.10 -12.10 1.72
C PHE A 244 8.35 -12.26 0.40
N VAL A 245 7.48 -11.31 0.04
CA VAL A 245 6.78 -11.33 -1.24
C VAL A 245 7.77 -11.21 -2.40
N ALA A 246 8.75 -10.30 -2.33
CA ALA A 246 9.79 -10.18 -3.35
C ALA A 246 10.61 -11.47 -3.49
N LEU A 247 11.01 -12.07 -2.36
CA LEU A 247 11.74 -13.34 -2.34
C LEU A 247 10.95 -14.48 -2.96
N VAL A 248 9.67 -14.62 -2.61
CA VAL A 248 8.80 -15.67 -3.16
C VAL A 248 8.54 -15.44 -4.65
N THR A 249 8.34 -14.20 -5.05
CA THR A 249 8.05 -13.81 -6.44
C THR A 249 9.23 -14.14 -7.36
N TYR A 250 10.42 -13.58 -7.09
CA TYR A 250 11.60 -13.83 -7.92
C TYR A 250 12.18 -15.23 -7.74
N GLY A 251 12.07 -15.82 -6.54
CA GLY A 251 12.52 -17.18 -6.29
C GLY A 251 11.71 -18.26 -7.00
N SER A 252 10.46 -17.96 -7.38
CA SER A 252 9.60 -18.90 -8.13
C SER A 252 9.89 -18.90 -9.64
N MET A 253 10.51 -17.85 -10.19
CA MET A 253 10.73 -17.72 -11.64
C MET A 253 11.90 -18.58 -12.11
N SER A 254 11.63 -19.61 -12.92
CA SER A 254 12.71 -20.32 -13.63
C SER A 254 13.41 -19.38 -14.62
N PRO A 255 14.69 -19.63 -14.98
CA PRO A 255 15.39 -18.83 -15.99
C PRO A 255 14.61 -18.64 -17.29
N SER A 256 14.02 -19.72 -17.80
CA SER A 256 13.18 -19.70 -19.00
C SER A 256 11.93 -18.85 -18.85
N PHE A 257 11.29 -18.87 -17.68
CA PHE A 257 10.10 -18.06 -17.41
C PHE A 257 10.51 -16.58 -17.32
N TYR A 258 11.56 -16.28 -16.55
CA TYR A 258 12.08 -14.94 -16.34
C TYR A 258 12.38 -14.22 -17.66
N ASP A 259 13.06 -14.88 -18.60
CA ASP A 259 13.44 -14.27 -19.87
C ASP A 259 12.24 -14.07 -20.83
N SER A 260 11.18 -14.86 -20.66
CA SER A 260 9.98 -14.81 -21.52
C SER A 260 8.88 -13.90 -20.99
N TYR A 261 8.95 -13.50 -19.71
CA TYR A 261 7.90 -12.79 -19.03
C TYR A 261 7.91 -11.29 -19.35
N ASP A 262 6.74 -10.71 -19.65
CA ASP A 262 6.61 -9.26 -19.83
C ASP A 262 6.48 -8.55 -18.48
N PHE A 263 7.60 -8.05 -17.97
CA PHE A 263 7.61 -7.26 -16.75
C PHE A 263 6.87 -5.93 -16.86
N SER A 264 6.66 -5.37 -18.06
CA SER A 264 6.09 -4.01 -18.20
C SER A 264 4.61 -3.93 -17.84
N SER A 265 3.86 -5.01 -18.06
CA SER A 265 2.42 -5.11 -17.78
C SER A 265 2.10 -6.04 -16.60
N GLY A 266 3.08 -6.81 -16.12
CA GLY A 266 2.90 -7.80 -15.08
C GLY A 266 2.58 -7.27 -13.69
N SER A 267 2.05 -8.16 -12.86
CA SER A 267 1.83 -7.95 -11.42
C SER A 267 2.18 -9.20 -10.63
N VAL A 268 2.37 -9.07 -9.31
CA VAL A 268 2.69 -10.19 -8.43
C VAL A 268 1.60 -11.28 -8.47
N PRO A 269 0.29 -10.96 -8.38
CA PRO A 269 -0.74 -12.00 -8.44
C PRO A 269 -0.78 -12.71 -9.79
N ASP A 270 -0.61 -11.96 -10.87
CA ASP A 270 -0.55 -12.50 -12.25
C ASP A 270 0.57 -13.53 -12.39
N LEU A 271 1.78 -13.11 -12.03
CA LEU A 271 2.95 -13.97 -12.11
C LEU A 271 2.79 -15.21 -11.23
N MET A 272 2.36 -15.01 -9.99
CA MET A 272 2.23 -16.10 -9.02
C MET A 272 1.09 -17.07 -9.35
N ALA A 273 0.12 -16.70 -10.19
CA ALA A 273 -0.92 -17.62 -10.65
C ALA A 273 -0.34 -18.83 -11.41
N ASN A 274 0.84 -18.70 -12.02
CA ASN A 274 1.54 -19.79 -12.71
C ASN A 274 2.15 -20.83 -11.75
N PHE A 275 2.33 -20.48 -10.48
CA PHE A 275 3.05 -21.30 -9.49
C PHE A 275 2.18 -21.72 -8.29
N LEU A 276 1.05 -21.03 -8.08
CA LEU A 276 0.14 -21.26 -6.97
C LEU A 276 -0.99 -22.22 -7.37
N PRO A 277 -1.55 -22.99 -6.41
CA PRO A 277 -2.81 -23.69 -6.64
C PRO A 277 -3.91 -22.72 -7.05
N ALA A 278 -4.77 -23.10 -8.00
CA ALA A 278 -5.77 -22.20 -8.59
C ALA A 278 -6.62 -21.42 -7.58
N ALA A 279 -7.14 -22.09 -6.54
CA ALA A 279 -7.94 -21.43 -5.49
C ALA A 279 -7.13 -20.37 -4.71
N ILE A 280 -5.84 -20.61 -4.50
CA ILE A 280 -4.95 -19.67 -3.82
C ILE A 280 -4.60 -18.51 -4.76
N ALA A 281 -4.32 -18.78 -6.03
CA ALA A 281 -4.07 -17.77 -7.04
C ALA A 281 -5.23 -16.77 -7.15
N VAL A 282 -6.47 -17.27 -7.24
CA VAL A 282 -7.70 -16.45 -7.24
C VAL A 282 -7.78 -15.55 -6.01
N TYR A 283 -7.54 -16.11 -4.81
CA TYR A 283 -7.59 -15.32 -3.58
C TYR A 283 -6.47 -14.27 -3.51
N VAL A 284 -5.27 -14.60 -3.98
CA VAL A 284 -4.14 -13.66 -4.03
C VAL A 284 -4.43 -12.52 -5.02
N ALA A 285 -5.04 -12.79 -6.16
CA ALA A 285 -5.48 -11.77 -7.11
C ALA A 285 -6.55 -10.85 -6.50
N PHE A 286 -7.54 -11.43 -5.80
CA PHE A 286 -8.52 -10.65 -5.02
C PHE A 286 -7.84 -9.77 -3.97
N ALA A 287 -6.91 -10.32 -3.19
CA ALA A 287 -6.20 -9.58 -2.15
C ALA A 287 -5.31 -8.46 -2.74
N GLY A 288 -4.78 -8.65 -3.94
CA GLY A 288 -4.09 -7.60 -4.69
C GLY A 288 -4.99 -6.39 -4.91
N SER A 289 -6.22 -6.60 -5.37
CA SER A 289 -7.19 -5.49 -5.55
C SER A 289 -7.57 -4.83 -4.23
N ILE A 290 -7.79 -5.64 -3.17
CA ILE A 290 -8.03 -5.10 -1.82
C ILE A 290 -6.89 -4.18 -1.38
N ALA A 291 -5.63 -4.47 -1.73
CA ALA A 291 -4.48 -3.65 -1.35
C ALA A 291 -4.65 -2.19 -1.82
N ILE A 292 -4.90 -1.96 -3.11
CA ILE A 292 -5.02 -0.59 -3.66
C ILE A 292 -6.31 0.06 -3.20
N ILE A 293 -7.43 -0.67 -3.24
CA ILE A 293 -8.72 -0.16 -2.80
C ILE A 293 -8.69 0.28 -1.33
N SER A 294 -8.01 -0.49 -0.47
CA SER A 294 -7.96 -0.22 0.96
C SER A 294 -7.19 1.04 1.33
N ASP A 295 -6.37 1.59 0.43
CA ASP A 295 -5.61 2.82 0.60
C ASP A 295 -6.44 4.09 0.31
N ILE A 296 -7.45 3.98 -0.57
CA ILE A 296 -8.39 5.09 -0.85
C ILE A 296 -9.07 5.57 0.43
N ASN A 297 -9.44 4.63 1.31
CA ASN A 297 -10.19 4.93 2.51
C ASN A 297 -9.40 5.81 3.52
N PRO A 298 -8.16 5.46 3.92
CA PRO A 298 -7.27 6.34 4.70
C PRO A 298 -6.97 7.68 4.03
N MET A 299 -6.81 7.73 2.70
CA MET A 299 -6.56 8.99 2.01
C MET A 299 -7.76 9.93 2.07
N MET A 300 -8.98 9.41 1.93
CA MET A 300 -10.20 10.19 2.12
C MET A 300 -10.32 10.71 3.55
N LEU A 301 -10.01 9.86 4.53
CA LEU A 301 -9.96 10.23 5.94
C LEU A 301 -9.02 11.43 6.16
N ALA A 302 -7.78 11.35 5.68
CA ALA A 302 -6.77 12.40 5.82
C ALA A 302 -7.18 13.69 5.09
N THR A 303 -7.68 13.57 3.86
CA THR A 303 -8.07 14.70 3.00
C THR A 303 -9.17 15.54 3.64
N SER A 304 -10.20 14.91 4.21
CA SER A 304 -11.28 15.65 4.86
C SER A 304 -10.80 16.39 6.10
N ARG A 305 -9.88 15.80 6.89
CA ARG A 305 -9.39 16.38 8.15
C ARG A 305 -8.45 17.54 7.90
N LEU A 306 -7.56 17.43 6.91
CA LEU A 306 -6.69 18.53 6.51
C LEU A 306 -7.47 19.75 6.01
N ALA A 307 -8.57 19.55 5.26
CA ALA A 307 -9.39 20.65 4.77
C ALA A 307 -10.03 21.51 5.88
N PHE A 308 -10.26 20.93 7.06
CA PHE A 308 -10.82 21.63 8.23
C PHE A 308 -9.77 22.04 9.27
N ALA A 309 -8.48 21.81 9.01
CA ALA A 309 -7.41 22.07 9.96
C ALA A 309 -6.83 23.49 9.87
N TRP A 310 -6.96 24.14 8.72
CA TRP A 310 -6.53 25.51 8.45
C TRP A 310 -7.68 26.51 8.42
#